data_AF-A0A2V2B8Q0-F1
#
_entry.id   AF-A0A2V2B8Q0-F1
#
_cell.length_a   1.000
_cell.length_b   1.000
_cell.length_c   1.000
_cell.angle_alpha   90.00
_cell.angle_beta   90.00
_cell.angle_gamma   90.00
#
_symmetry.space_group_name_H-M   'P 1'
#
loop_
_entity.id
_entity.type
_entity.pdbx_description
1 polymer ?
#
loop_
_entity_poly.entity_id
_entity_poly.type
_entity_poly.pdbx_seq_one_letter_code
_entity_poly.pdbx_strand_id
1 'polypeptide(L)'
;MAQRKGCLIGCAVALVLGVGLLIAVVFGMGKILDMADKTLVDPAVYEAVKTGDAEGEVRGKLPSGDSFVKSALKEGGPVEPEGSTCSWYLSSGEAENGQETVLRFCFKDGKLTEKTRYPMK
;
A
#
# COMPACT_ATOMS: atom_id res chain seq x y z
N MET A 1 44.58 -25.81 32.57
CA MET A 1 44.23 -26.20 31.18
C MET A 1 43.13 -25.27 30.69
N ALA A 2 43.39 -24.60 29.57
CA ALA A 2 42.69 -23.39 29.13
C ALA A 2 41.34 -23.67 28.43
N GLN A 3 40.45 -22.68 28.57
CA GLN A 3 39.56 -22.13 27.55
C GLN A 3 38.55 -23.08 26.87
N ARG A 4 37.29 -23.05 27.35
CA ARG A 4 36.10 -23.32 26.52
C ARG A 4 34.93 -22.39 26.88
N LYS A 5 35.17 -21.07 26.91
CA LYS A 5 34.12 -20.03 26.89
C LYS A 5 34.24 -19.28 25.56
N GLY A 6 33.80 -19.90 24.47
CA GLY A 6 33.94 -19.29 23.14
C GLY A 6 33.11 -19.93 22.02
N CYS A 7 32.45 -21.07 22.27
CA CYS A 7 31.68 -21.76 21.23
C CYS A 7 30.18 -21.37 21.23
N LEU A 8 29.63 -20.92 22.36
CA LEU A 8 28.20 -20.58 22.46
C LEU A 8 27.86 -19.18 21.93
N ILE A 9 28.82 -18.26 21.92
CA ILE A 9 28.59 -16.86 21.49
C ILE A 9 28.57 -16.75 19.96
N GLY A 10 29.33 -17.60 19.25
CA GLY A 10 29.40 -17.57 17.78
C GLY A 10 28.13 -18.04 17.07
N CYS A 11 27.41 -19.00 17.66
CA CYS A 11 26.15 -19.52 17.08
C CYS A 11 25.00 -18.52 17.18
N ALA A 12 24.93 -17.75 18.28
CA ALA A 12 23.90 -16.73 18.45
C ALA A 12 24.07 -15.55 17.49
N VAL A 13 25.31 -15.11 17.25
CA VAL A 13 25.61 -13.99 16.35
C VAL A 13 25.34 -14.35 14.88
N ALA A 14 25.66 -15.58 14.46
CA ALA A 14 25.37 -16.05 13.11
C ALA A 14 23.86 -16.17 12.84
N LEU A 15 23.07 -16.61 13.82
CA LEU A 15 21.61 -16.67 13.71
C LEU A 15 20.97 -15.28 13.65
N VAL A 16 21.42 -14.33 14.46
CA VAL A 16 20.89 -12.95 14.45
C VAL A 16 21.25 -12.23 13.15
N LEU A 17 22.48 -12.39 12.65
CA LEU A 17 22.88 -11.82 11.35
C LEU A 17 22.13 -12.49 10.21
N GLY A 18 21.96 -13.81 10.23
CA GLY A 18 21.20 -14.55 9.22
C GLY A 18 19.74 -14.13 9.15
N VAL A 19 19.04 -14.07 10.29
CA VAL A 19 17.64 -13.61 10.37
C VAL A 19 17.52 -12.15 9.96
N GLY A 20 18.44 -11.28 10.38
CA GLY A 20 18.48 -9.88 9.96
C GLY A 20 18.64 -9.72 8.44
N LEU A 21 19.48 -10.54 7.82
CA LEU A 21 19.71 -10.54 6.37
C LEU A 21 18.48 -11.05 5.60
N LEU A 22 17.79 -12.07 6.13
CA LEU A 22 16.55 -12.59 5.55
C LEU A 22 15.42 -11.56 5.62
N ILE A 23 15.26 -10.86 6.75
CA ILE A 23 14.27 -9.77 6.90
C ILE A 23 14.63 -8.62 5.95
N ALA A 24 15.91 -8.25 5.86
CA ALA A 24 16.38 -7.20 4.96
C ALA A 24 16.21 -7.55 3.48
N VAL A 25 16.35 -8.83 3.10
CA VAL A 25 16.11 -9.29 1.73
C VAL A 25 14.61 -9.33 1.42
N VAL A 26 13.75 -9.78 2.33
CA VAL A 26 12.29 -9.76 2.13
C VAL A 26 11.76 -8.31 2.05
N PHE A 27 12.22 -7.41 2.92
CA PHE A 27 11.88 -5.98 2.82
C PHE A 27 12.56 -5.26 1.64
N GLY A 28 13.77 -5.69 1.27
CA GLY A 28 14.55 -5.12 0.18
C GLY A 28 14.01 -5.49 -1.20
N MET A 29 13.58 -6.73 -1.40
CA MET A 29 12.97 -7.18 -2.66
C MET A 29 11.59 -6.55 -2.87
N GLY A 30 10.81 -6.35 -1.80
CA GLY A 30 9.55 -5.60 -1.87
C GLY A 30 9.73 -4.14 -2.32
N LYS A 31 10.90 -3.54 -2.04
CA LYS A 31 11.22 -2.15 -2.42
C LYS A 31 11.80 -1.97 -3.82
N ILE A 32 12.16 -3.04 -4.54
CA ILE A 32 12.78 -2.92 -5.88
C ILE A 32 11.73 -2.94 -7.01
N LEU A 33 10.54 -3.50 -6.78
CA LEU A 33 9.37 -3.33 -7.68
C LEU A 33 8.70 -1.94 -7.50
N ASP A 34 9.02 -1.27 -6.41
CA ASP A 34 8.36 -0.08 -5.85
C ASP A 34 8.47 1.20 -6.71
N MET A 35 9.27 1.24 -7.78
CA MET A 35 9.54 2.50 -8.51
C MET A 35 8.51 2.84 -9.59
N ALA A 36 7.76 1.86 -10.11
CA ALA A 36 6.68 2.10 -11.08
C ALA A 36 5.27 2.00 -10.45
N ASP A 37 5.14 1.32 -9.30
CA ASP A 37 3.85 0.89 -8.72
C ASP A 37 3.27 1.82 -7.63
N LYS A 38 3.88 2.99 -7.36
CA LYS A 38 3.51 3.83 -6.18
C LYS A 38 2.07 4.35 -6.18
N THR A 39 1.32 4.18 -7.26
CA THR A 39 -0.07 4.61 -7.41
C THR A 39 -1.03 3.49 -7.75
N LEU A 40 -0.53 2.24 -7.91
CA LEU A 40 -1.36 1.11 -8.31
C LEU A 40 -1.91 0.38 -7.09
N VAL A 41 -3.20 0.07 -7.12
CA VAL A 41 -3.92 -0.68 -6.09
C VAL A 41 -4.51 -1.93 -6.72
N ASP A 42 -4.23 -3.08 -6.12
CA ASP A 42 -4.80 -4.35 -6.54
C ASP A 42 -6.34 -4.33 -6.35
N PRO A 43 -7.14 -4.73 -7.36
CA PRO A 43 -8.58 -4.85 -7.23
C PRO A 43 -9.03 -5.65 -5.99
N ALA A 44 -8.29 -6.69 -5.59
CA ALA A 44 -8.58 -7.47 -4.40
C ALA A 44 -8.47 -6.64 -3.11
N VAL A 45 -7.52 -5.70 -3.04
CA VAL A 45 -7.40 -4.76 -1.90
C VAL A 45 -8.60 -3.83 -1.86
N TYR A 46 -9.02 -3.30 -3.01
CA TYR A 46 -10.21 -2.47 -3.12
C TYR A 46 -11.47 -3.20 -2.64
N GLU A 47 -11.64 -4.47 -3.02
CA GLU A 47 -12.79 -5.28 -2.60
C GLU A 47 -12.75 -5.65 -1.11
N ALA A 48 -11.56 -5.90 -0.55
CA ALA A 48 -11.38 -6.26 0.86
C ALA A 48 -11.71 -5.11 1.82
N VAL A 49 -11.47 -3.87 1.40
CA VAL A 49 -11.75 -2.65 2.17
C VAL A 49 -13.25 -2.32 2.14
N LYS A 50 -13.84 -1.95 3.27
CA LYS A 50 -15.27 -1.67 3.41
C LYS A 50 -15.53 -0.31 4.05
N THR A 51 -16.65 0.30 3.69
CA THR A 51 -17.14 1.51 4.36
C THR A 51 -17.31 1.23 5.85
N GLY A 52 -16.80 2.13 6.69
CA GLY A 52 -16.77 2.00 8.15
C GLY A 52 -15.42 1.54 8.71
N ASP A 53 -14.54 0.97 7.88
CA ASP A 53 -13.19 0.55 8.26
C ASP A 53 -12.37 1.74 8.77
N ALA A 54 -11.44 1.47 9.69
CA ALA A 54 -10.57 2.49 10.24
C ALA A 54 -9.60 3.02 9.18
N GLU A 55 -9.45 4.35 9.09
CA GLU A 55 -8.59 5.02 8.11
C GLU A 55 -7.15 4.50 8.14
N GLY A 56 -6.59 4.27 9.34
CA GLY A 56 -5.24 3.73 9.48
C GLY A 56 -5.09 2.30 8.94
N GLU A 57 -6.10 1.46 9.10
CA GLU A 57 -6.08 0.09 8.57
C GLU A 57 -6.18 0.10 7.04
N VAL A 58 -7.06 0.93 6.49
CA VAL A 58 -7.21 1.08 5.04
C VAL A 58 -5.93 1.65 4.45
N ARG A 59 -5.41 2.75 4.98
CA ARG A 59 -4.16 3.37 4.50
C ARG A 59 -2.94 2.47 4.66
N GLY A 60 -2.91 1.59 5.65
CA GLY A 60 -1.84 0.58 5.79
C GLY A 60 -1.84 -0.49 4.70
N LYS A 61 -2.96 -0.69 4.00
CA LYS A 61 -3.09 -1.60 2.85
C LYS A 61 -2.88 -0.89 1.51
N LEU A 62 -2.91 0.43 1.49
CA LEU A 62 -2.77 1.25 0.29
C LEU A 62 -1.30 1.66 0.10
N PRO A 63 -0.88 1.94 -1.15
CA PRO A 63 0.41 2.56 -1.40
C PRO A 63 0.54 3.87 -0.64
N SER A 64 1.72 4.11 -0.05
CA SER A 64 2.04 5.34 0.68
C SER A 64 2.06 6.59 -0.23
N GLY A 65 2.04 6.39 -1.55
CA GLY A 65 1.98 7.46 -2.54
C GLY A 65 0.53 7.87 -2.80
N ASP A 66 0.10 8.98 -2.21
CA ASP A 66 -1.00 9.74 -2.79
C ASP A 66 -0.53 10.21 -4.17
N SER A 67 -1.23 9.83 -5.22
CA SER A 67 -0.82 10.10 -6.60
C SER A 67 -0.54 11.60 -6.81
N PHE A 68 0.68 11.95 -7.24
CA PHE A 68 1.05 13.33 -7.65
C PHE A 68 0.16 13.87 -8.79
N VAL A 69 -0.56 12.98 -9.46
CA VAL A 69 -1.57 13.24 -10.50
C VAL A 69 -2.99 13.42 -9.93
N LYS A 70 -3.16 13.79 -8.65
CA LYS A 70 -4.46 14.04 -7.99
C LYS A 70 -5.43 14.83 -8.87
N SER A 71 -4.97 15.86 -9.57
CA SER A 71 -5.83 16.68 -10.44
C SER A 71 -6.38 15.91 -11.65
N ALA A 72 -5.54 15.12 -12.33
CA ALA A 72 -5.94 14.33 -13.49
C ALA A 72 -6.87 13.17 -13.09
N LEU A 73 -6.59 12.51 -11.96
CA LEU A 73 -7.42 11.39 -11.48
C LEU A 73 -8.77 11.85 -10.91
N LYS A 74 -8.87 13.09 -10.44
CA LYS A 74 -10.15 13.69 -10.01
C LYS A 74 -11.07 13.94 -11.20
N GLU A 75 -10.53 14.18 -12.38
CA GLU A 75 -11.31 14.52 -13.57
C GLU A 75 -12.16 13.30 -14.00
N GLY A 76 -13.47 13.51 -14.13
CA GLY A 76 -14.42 12.45 -14.51
C GLY A 76 -14.99 11.61 -13.37
N GLY A 77 -14.50 11.77 -12.13
CA GLY A 77 -15.07 11.13 -10.94
C GLY A 77 -16.31 11.84 -10.39
N PRO A 78 -17.12 11.17 -9.55
CA PRO A 78 -18.22 11.82 -8.83
C PRO A 78 -17.72 12.91 -7.88
N VAL A 79 -18.60 13.79 -7.41
CA VAL A 79 -18.25 14.84 -6.44
C VAL A 79 -17.73 14.22 -5.13
N GLU A 80 -16.76 14.87 -4.49
CA GLU A 80 -16.22 14.46 -3.19
C GLU A 80 -17.25 14.73 -2.08
N PRO A 81 -17.49 13.80 -1.14
CA PRO A 81 -18.39 14.03 -0.01
C PRO A 81 -17.92 15.19 0.88
N GLU A 82 -18.86 15.98 1.39
CA GLU A 82 -18.53 17.14 2.24
C GLU A 82 -17.82 16.75 3.55
N GLY A 83 -16.73 17.45 3.83
CA GLY A 83 -15.89 17.24 5.01
C GLY A 83 -15.12 15.91 4.99
N SER A 84 -14.96 15.29 3.82
CA SER A 84 -14.13 14.11 3.65
C SER A 84 -12.75 14.46 3.08
N THR A 85 -11.74 13.65 3.42
CA THR A 85 -10.42 13.69 2.80
C THR A 85 -10.29 12.48 1.89
N CYS A 86 -10.22 12.71 0.57
CA CYS A 86 -10.14 11.64 -0.40
C CYS A 86 -8.71 11.42 -0.93
N SER A 87 -8.43 10.16 -1.27
CA SER A 87 -7.22 9.67 -1.92
C SER A 87 -7.59 8.93 -3.19
N TRP A 88 -6.75 9.03 -4.23
CA TRP A 88 -6.97 8.44 -5.54
C TRP A 88 -5.78 7.60 -5.97
N TYR A 89 -6.11 6.45 -6.53
CA TYR A 89 -5.17 5.45 -7.02
C TYR A 89 -5.64 4.94 -8.37
N LEU A 90 -4.74 4.33 -9.12
CA LEU A 90 -5.08 3.55 -10.30
C LEU A 90 -5.22 2.08 -9.90
N SER A 91 -6.12 1.36 -10.55
CA SER A 91 -6.24 -0.08 -10.43
C SER A 91 -5.06 -0.75 -11.13
N SER A 92 -4.46 -1.77 -10.52
CA SER A 92 -3.48 -2.63 -11.21
C SER A 92 -4.14 -3.72 -12.07
N GLY A 93 -5.48 -3.77 -12.08
CA GLY A 93 -6.26 -4.71 -12.89
C GLY A 93 -6.29 -4.34 -14.38
N GLU A 94 -6.93 -5.17 -15.18
CA GLU A 94 -7.10 -4.91 -16.61
C GLU A 94 -7.91 -3.62 -16.84
N ALA A 95 -7.48 -2.82 -17.82
CA ALA A 95 -8.17 -1.61 -18.23
C ALA A 95 -9.58 -1.92 -18.74
N GLU A 96 -10.58 -1.21 -18.20
CA GLU A 96 -11.97 -1.38 -18.60
C GLU A 96 -12.24 -0.56 -19.86
N ASN A 97 -12.61 -1.22 -20.96
CA ASN A 97 -12.83 -0.58 -22.27
C ASN A 97 -11.61 0.23 -22.77
N GLY A 98 -10.40 -0.24 -22.46
CA GLY A 98 -9.15 0.44 -22.84
C GLY A 98 -8.83 1.69 -22.03
N GLN A 99 -9.57 1.96 -20.95
CA GLN A 99 -9.31 3.06 -20.02
C GLN A 99 -8.84 2.49 -18.68
N GLU A 100 -7.83 3.13 -18.09
CA GLU A 100 -7.38 2.81 -16.73
C GLU A 100 -8.52 3.05 -15.72
N THR A 101 -8.63 2.24 -14.67
CA THR A 101 -9.67 2.42 -13.65
C THR A 101 -9.12 3.19 -12.45
N VAL A 102 -9.75 4.30 -12.12
CA VAL A 102 -9.43 5.11 -10.93
C VAL A 102 -10.21 4.58 -9.73
N LEU A 103 -9.51 4.43 -8.60
CA LEU A 103 -10.05 4.00 -7.32
C LEU A 103 -9.95 5.15 -6.33
N ARG A 104 -11.11 5.61 -5.84
CA ARG A 104 -11.23 6.68 -4.84
C ARG A 104 -11.60 6.12 -3.48
N PHE A 105 -10.90 6.58 -2.45
CA PHE A 105 -11.20 6.30 -1.05
C PHE A 105 -11.37 7.61 -0.31
N CYS A 106 -12.54 7.85 0.28
CA CYS A 106 -12.85 9.06 1.02
C CYS A 106 -13.01 8.76 2.50
N PHE A 107 -12.26 9.49 3.33
CA PHE A 107 -12.24 9.29 4.77
C PHE A 107 -12.88 10.46 5.50
N LYS A 108 -13.61 10.17 6.56
CA LYS A 108 -14.22 11.16 7.45
C LYS A 108 -14.24 10.59 8.86
N ASP A 109 -13.93 11.41 9.84
CA ASP A 109 -13.89 11.02 11.26
C ASP A 109 -13.03 9.76 11.53
N GLY A 110 -11.91 9.63 10.81
CA GLY A 110 -10.98 8.50 10.94
C GLY A 110 -11.50 7.18 10.38
N LYS A 111 -12.55 7.20 9.56
CA LYS A 111 -13.17 6.03 8.94
C LYS A 111 -13.35 6.21 7.44
N LEU A 112 -13.33 5.10 6.70
CA LEU A 112 -13.72 5.13 5.30
C LEU A 112 -15.22 5.38 5.19
N THR A 113 -15.63 6.53 4.65
CA THR A 113 -17.04 6.87 4.47
C THR A 113 -17.56 6.50 3.10
N GLU A 114 -16.69 6.47 2.09
CA GLU A 114 -17.06 6.14 0.72
C GLU A 114 -15.86 5.56 -0.03
N LYS A 115 -16.13 4.58 -0.91
CA LYS A 115 -15.20 4.14 -1.94
C LYS A 115 -15.89 4.11 -3.29
N THR A 116 -15.19 4.48 -4.35
CA THR A 116 -15.75 4.50 -5.70
C THR A 116 -14.70 4.07 -6.72
N ARG A 117 -15.16 3.47 -7.82
CA ARG A 117 -14.35 3.20 -9.00
C ARG A 117 -14.96 3.84 -10.24
N TYR A 118 -14.14 4.39 -11.13
CA TYR A 118 -14.58 4.99 -12.39
C TYR A 118 -13.46 4.95 -13.43
N PRO A 119 -13.77 4.94 -14.74
CA PRO A 119 -12.74 4.99 -15.77
C PRO A 119 -12.03 6.35 -15.75
N MET A 120 -10.71 6.33 -15.94
CA MET A 120 -9.89 7.51 -16.17
C MET A 120 -10.27 8.13 -17.53
N LYS A 121 -10.47 9.45 -17.54
CA LYS A 121 -10.78 10.22 -18.76
C LYS A 121 -9.54 10.81 -19.39
#